data_AF-A0A2V6BYW9-F1
#
_entry.id   AF-A0A2V6BYW9-F1
#
_cell.length_a   1.000
_cell.length_b   1.000
_cell.length_c   1.000
_cell.angle_alpha   90.00
_cell.angle_beta   90.00
_cell.angle_gamma   90.00
#
_symmetry.space_group_name_H-M   'P 1'
#
loop_
_entity.id
_entity.type
_entity.pdbx_description
1 polymer ?
#
loop_
_entity_poly.entity_id
_entity_poly.type
_entity_poly.pdbx_seq_one_letter_code
_entity_poly.pdbx_strand_id
1 'polypeptide(L)'
;MLGVFARTPESYSPSASEFFLGDDQRAAQLPVFLTLLENAAVMRTNLADRLVILQAYDHFRDWRAVDDERVCMLCDRKFTGHEVLISTVGEELELHCPTLNCKSGVHQWVYPSYPLLSETTYEDWWHALGSGDGAEGANGASCPGQI
;
A
#
# COMPACT_ATOMS: atom_id res chain seq x y z
N MET A 1 47.14 -5.00 33.03
CA MET A 1 45.71 -5.06 33.39
C MET A 1 45.45 -3.95 34.40
N LEU A 2 44.73 -2.92 33.93
CA LEU A 2 43.90 -1.91 34.63
C LEU A 2 44.38 -1.24 35.93
N GLY A 3 44.34 0.10 35.92
CA GLY A 3 44.37 0.94 37.12
C GLY A 3 44.49 2.42 36.81
N VAL A 4 43.44 3.01 36.23
CA VAL A 4 43.28 4.47 36.02
C VAL A 4 42.93 5.13 37.36
N PHE A 5 43.62 6.19 37.75
CA PHE A 5 43.14 7.14 38.77
C PHE A 5 43.03 8.55 38.19
N ALA A 6 41.89 9.14 38.53
CA ALA A 6 41.29 10.36 38.02
C ALA A 6 42.16 11.61 38.13
N ARG A 7 42.03 12.47 37.10
CA ARG A 7 42.31 13.90 37.18
C ARG A 7 41.00 14.65 36.91
N THR A 8 40.47 15.31 37.92
CA THR A 8 39.63 16.52 37.74
C THR A 8 40.56 17.64 37.23
N PRO A 9 40.10 18.71 36.52
CA PRO A 9 39.31 19.74 37.22
C PRO A 9 38.45 20.70 36.35
N GLU A 10 37.76 21.58 37.07
CA GLU A 10 37.30 22.94 36.70
C GLU A 10 36.14 23.13 35.71
N SER A 11 34.99 23.39 36.32
CA SER A 11 33.93 24.27 35.83
C SER A 11 34.48 25.65 35.41
N TYR A 12 34.37 25.97 34.11
CA TYR A 12 34.48 27.34 33.60
C TYR A 12 33.22 27.66 32.79
N SER A 13 32.47 28.64 33.27
CA SER A 13 31.32 29.22 32.60
C SER A 13 31.55 30.73 32.53
N PRO A 14 31.70 31.31 31.34
CA PRO A 14 31.52 32.74 31.15
C PRO A 14 30.18 33.01 30.49
N SER A 15 29.40 33.85 31.15
CA SER A 15 28.15 34.42 30.67
C SER A 15 28.38 35.42 29.55
N ALA A 16 27.51 35.34 28.54
CA ALA A 16 26.98 36.41 27.69
C ALA A 16 27.78 37.72 27.57
N SER A 17 28.61 37.81 26.53
CA SER A 17 28.71 39.00 25.66
C SER A 17 29.87 38.86 24.69
N GLU A 18 29.68 38.26 23.51
CA GLU A 18 30.47 38.61 22.32
C GLU A 18 29.56 38.66 21.09
N PHE A 19 29.35 39.90 20.67
CA PHE A 19 28.78 40.32 19.40
C PHE A 19 29.57 39.71 18.24
N PHE A 20 28.89 39.05 17.29
CA PHE A 20 29.41 38.89 15.94
C PHE A 20 28.36 39.34 14.92
N LEU A 21 28.79 40.29 14.10
CA LEU A 21 28.15 40.79 12.89
C LEU A 21 27.95 39.63 11.90
N GLY A 22 26.82 39.62 11.21
CA GLY A 22 26.58 38.74 10.07
C GLY A 22 25.35 39.18 9.30
N ASP A 23 25.59 39.94 8.22
CA ASP A 23 24.68 40.19 7.11
C ASP A 23 23.78 38.98 6.78
N ASP A 24 22.46 39.16 6.79
CA ASP A 24 21.56 38.24 6.09
C ASP A 24 20.65 39.01 5.14
N GLN A 25 21.15 39.03 3.90
CA GLN A 25 20.54 39.55 2.70
C GLN A 25 19.32 38.69 2.34
N ARG A 26 18.17 38.96 2.97
CA ARG A 26 16.90 38.30 2.60
C ARG A 26 16.36 38.86 1.29
N ALA A 27 16.93 38.39 0.19
CA ALA A 27 16.19 38.24 -1.05
C ALA A 27 15.07 37.24 -0.78
N ALA A 28 13.83 37.73 -0.70
CA ALA A 28 12.65 36.89 -0.62
C ALA A 28 12.48 36.15 -1.96
N GLN A 29 13.09 34.97 -2.03
CA GLN A 29 12.87 33.96 -3.04
C GLN A 29 11.38 33.58 -3.05
N LEU A 30 10.71 33.80 -4.18
CA LEU A 30 9.35 33.32 -4.44
C LEU A 30 9.31 31.79 -4.31
N PRO A 31 8.28 31.20 -3.66
CA PRO A 31 8.23 29.76 -3.50
C PRO A 31 7.90 29.10 -4.83
N VAL A 32 8.84 28.25 -5.27
CA VAL A 32 8.71 27.29 -6.37
C VAL A 32 7.63 26.28 -5.98
N PHE A 33 6.36 26.56 -6.32
CA PHE A 33 5.23 25.72 -5.92
C PHE A 33 4.69 24.79 -7.02
N LEU A 34 5.46 24.50 -8.07
CA LEU A 34 4.98 23.62 -9.15
C LEU A 34 6.08 22.69 -9.66
N THR A 35 6.61 21.84 -8.80
CA THR A 35 7.35 20.64 -9.24
C THR A 35 6.85 19.43 -8.46
N LEU A 36 5.68 18.92 -8.83
CA LEU A 36 5.33 17.52 -8.55
C LEU A 36 4.34 16.98 -9.60
N LEU A 37 4.65 17.22 -10.88
CA LEU A 37 4.23 16.34 -11.96
C LEU A 37 5.42 15.43 -12.28
N GLU A 38 5.79 14.58 -11.32
CA GLU A 38 6.75 13.51 -11.58
C GLU A 38 6.03 12.44 -12.40
N ASN A 39 6.13 12.59 -13.73
CA ASN A 39 6.31 11.53 -14.73
C ASN A 39 5.58 10.19 -14.54
N ALA A 40 4.30 10.20 -14.18
CA ALA A 40 3.41 9.18 -14.71
C ALA A 40 2.95 9.70 -16.08
N ALA A 41 3.59 9.24 -17.15
CA ALA A 41 2.98 9.32 -18.47
C ALA A 41 1.74 8.42 -18.42
N VAL A 42 0.64 8.94 -17.86
CA VAL A 42 -0.67 8.31 -17.91
C VAL A 42 -1.01 8.26 -19.38
N MET A 43 -0.74 7.12 -20.01
CA MET A 43 -1.00 6.95 -21.42
C MET A 43 -2.49 7.16 -21.65
N ARG A 44 -2.84 8.18 -22.44
CA ARG A 44 -4.17 8.29 -23.04
C ARG A 44 -4.27 7.25 -24.15
N THR A 45 -4.58 6.02 -23.77
CA THR A 45 -4.85 4.93 -24.71
C THR A 45 -6.28 5.05 -25.24
N ASN A 46 -6.50 4.67 -26.51
CA ASN A 46 -7.85 4.49 -27.03
C ASN A 46 -8.57 3.42 -26.18
N LEU A 47 -9.90 3.49 -26.04
CA LEU A 47 -10.69 2.48 -25.34
C LEU A 47 -10.39 1.05 -25.82
N ALA A 48 -10.18 0.86 -27.14
CA ALA A 48 -9.80 -0.44 -27.70
C ALA A 48 -8.42 -0.90 -27.18
N ASP A 49 -7.41 -0.04 -27.25
CA ASP A 49 -6.05 -0.33 -26.76
C ASP A 49 -6.06 -0.58 -25.25
N ARG A 50 -6.89 0.16 -24.52
CA ARG A 50 -7.06 0.02 -23.08
C ARG A 50 -7.64 -1.33 -22.71
N LEU A 51 -8.68 -1.79 -23.41
CA LEU A 51 -9.25 -3.11 -23.17
C LEU A 51 -8.20 -4.20 -23.41
N VAL A 52 -7.44 -4.10 -24.49
CA VAL A 52 -6.35 -5.04 -24.80
C VAL A 52 -5.31 -5.06 -23.69
N ILE A 53 -4.91 -3.89 -23.17
CA ILE A 53 -3.98 -3.80 -22.04
C ILE A 53 -4.57 -4.44 -20.79
N LEU A 54 -5.82 -4.13 -20.43
CA LEU A 54 -6.47 -4.72 -19.26
C LEU A 54 -6.54 -6.25 -19.35
N GLN A 55 -6.91 -6.78 -20.52
CA GLN A 55 -6.95 -8.22 -20.79
C GLN A 55 -5.56 -8.87 -20.75
N ALA A 56 -4.52 -8.16 -21.20
CA ALA A 56 -3.17 -8.69 -21.26
C ALA A 56 -2.46 -8.69 -19.89
N TYR A 57 -2.81 -7.76 -18.98
CA TYR A 57 -2.07 -7.56 -17.72
C TYR A 57 -2.87 -7.94 -16.46
N ASP A 58 -4.19 -8.11 -16.52
CA ASP A 58 -4.97 -8.74 -15.45
C ASP A 58 -5.16 -10.23 -15.75
N HIS A 59 -4.22 -11.05 -15.29
CA HIS A 59 -4.28 -12.50 -15.48
C HIS A 59 -5.25 -13.21 -14.53
N PHE A 60 -5.85 -12.50 -13.57
CA PHE A 60 -6.67 -13.11 -12.53
C PHE A 60 -8.16 -13.07 -12.87
N ARG A 61 -8.60 -12.11 -13.69
CA ARG A 61 -10.00 -11.94 -14.09
C ARG A 61 -10.10 -11.43 -15.52
N ASP A 62 -11.19 -11.80 -16.18
CA ASP A 62 -11.46 -11.37 -17.55
C ASP A 62 -12.07 -9.97 -17.59
N TRP A 63 -11.42 -9.06 -18.29
CA TRP A 63 -12.02 -7.79 -18.74
C TRP A 63 -12.71 -8.02 -20.09
N ARG A 64 -14.05 -8.02 -20.11
CA ARG A 64 -14.86 -8.16 -21.34
C ARG A 64 -15.11 -6.81 -22.00
N ALA A 65 -15.25 -5.77 -21.18
CA ALA A 65 -15.40 -4.38 -21.60
C ALA A 65 -14.63 -3.45 -20.66
N VAL A 66 -14.30 -2.25 -21.13
CA VAL A 66 -13.68 -1.21 -20.29
C VAL A 66 -14.66 -0.72 -19.21
N ASP A 67 -15.95 -0.91 -19.43
CA ASP A 67 -17.02 -0.61 -18.48
C ASP A 67 -17.17 -1.65 -17.36
N ASP A 68 -16.47 -2.79 -17.45
CA ASP A 68 -16.51 -3.80 -16.40
C ASP A 68 -16.04 -3.19 -15.07
N GLU A 69 -16.65 -3.63 -13.98
CA GLU A 69 -16.39 -3.08 -12.66
C GLU A 69 -15.54 -4.03 -11.82
N ARG A 70 -14.71 -3.44 -10.94
CA ARG A 70 -13.93 -4.15 -9.93
C ARG A 70 -13.98 -3.40 -8.61
N VAL A 71 -13.69 -4.12 -7.53
CA VAL A 71 -13.54 -3.57 -6.18
C VAL A 71 -12.12 -3.83 -5.71
N CYS A 72 -11.44 -2.78 -5.26
CA CYS A 72 -10.11 -2.90 -4.70
C CYS A 72 -10.20 -3.45 -3.27
N MET A 73 -9.59 -4.60 -3.00
CA MET A 73 -9.56 -5.22 -1.67
C MET A 73 -8.84 -4.39 -0.59
N LEU A 74 -7.96 -3.46 -0.97
CA LEU A 74 -7.22 -2.64 0.01
C LEU A 74 -7.90 -1.34 0.42
N CYS A 75 -8.77 -0.77 -0.42
CA CYS A 75 -9.38 0.54 -0.16
C CYS A 75 -10.90 0.54 -0.36
N ASP A 76 -11.48 -0.64 -0.64
CA ASP A 76 -12.90 -0.90 -0.91
C ASP A 76 -13.53 -0.04 -2.01
N ARG A 77 -12.72 0.72 -2.76
CA ARG A 77 -13.21 1.52 -3.87
C ARG A 77 -13.65 0.61 -4.99
N LYS A 78 -14.88 0.83 -5.44
CA LYS A 78 -15.39 0.34 -6.72
C LYS A 78 -14.91 1.24 -7.86
N PHE A 79 -14.43 0.65 -8.94
CA PHE A 79 -13.95 1.36 -10.11
C PHE A 79 -14.21 0.58 -11.39
N THR A 80 -14.18 1.28 -12.52
CA THR A 80 -14.27 0.67 -13.85
C THR A 80 -12.91 0.54 -14.52
N GLY A 81 -12.85 -0.24 -15.59
CA GLY A 81 -11.69 -0.33 -16.47
C GLY A 81 -11.25 1.04 -16.98
N HIS A 82 -12.14 2.04 -17.10
CA HIS A 82 -11.80 3.42 -17.49
C HIS A 82 -10.90 4.14 -16.50
N GLU A 83 -11.00 3.80 -15.22
CA GLU A 83 -10.31 4.52 -14.14
C GLU A 83 -8.94 3.91 -13.82
N VAL A 84 -8.70 2.63 -14.15
CA VAL A 84 -7.43 1.92 -13.88
C VAL A 84 -6.21 2.75 -14.28
N LEU A 85 -5.27 2.94 -13.37
CA LEU A 85 -4.05 3.66 -13.71
C LEU A 85 -3.11 2.71 -14.43
N ILE A 86 -2.75 3.07 -15.65
CA ILE A 86 -1.79 2.33 -16.47
C ILE A 86 -0.49 3.11 -16.41
N SER A 87 0.54 2.50 -15.82
CA SER A 87 1.87 3.08 -15.71
C SER A 87 2.89 2.20 -16.44
N THR A 88 4.06 2.77 -16.73
CA THR A 88 5.19 2.02 -17.28
C THR A 88 6.37 2.18 -16.35
N VAL A 89 6.84 1.08 -15.76
CA VAL A 89 8.02 1.03 -14.91
C VAL A 89 9.17 0.45 -15.74
N GLY A 90 10.00 1.33 -16.29
CA GLY A 90 11.02 0.95 -17.27
C GLY A 90 10.38 0.51 -18.58
N GLU A 91 10.51 -0.77 -18.93
CA GLU A 91 9.92 -1.40 -20.12
C GLU A 91 8.65 -2.21 -19.81
N GLU A 92 8.29 -2.36 -18.53
CA GLU A 92 7.14 -3.14 -18.11
C GLU A 92 5.94 -2.23 -17.84
N LEU A 93 4.75 -2.67 -18.25
CA LEU A 93 3.50 -1.96 -18.01
C LEU A 93 2.85 -2.55 -16.76
N GLU A 94 2.41 -1.67 -15.86
CA GLU A 94 1.75 -2.06 -14.62
C GLU A 94 0.35 -1.43 -14.52
N LEU A 95 -0.58 -2.19 -13.95
CA LEU A 95 -1.94 -1.74 -13.66
C LEU A 95 -2.07 -1.43 -12.17
N HIS A 96 -2.58 -0.25 -11.84
CA HIS A 96 -2.78 0.21 -10.46
C HIS A 96 -4.20 0.69 -10.19
N CYS A 97 -4.57 0.63 -8.91
CA CYS A 97 -5.86 1.15 -8.47
C CYS A 97 -5.95 2.68 -8.66
N PRO A 98 -7.11 3.20 -9.06
CA PRO A 98 -7.33 4.64 -9.25
C PRO A 98 -7.30 5.48 -7.98
N THR A 99 -7.28 4.85 -6.80
CA THR A 99 -7.24 5.57 -5.52
C THR A 99 -5.83 6.08 -5.26
N LEU A 100 -5.71 7.39 -4.98
CA LEU A 100 -4.43 8.00 -4.63
C LEU A 100 -3.80 7.28 -3.43
N ASN A 101 -2.50 6.98 -3.54
CA ASN A 101 -1.71 6.26 -2.53
C ASN A 101 -2.16 4.81 -2.25
N CYS A 102 -3.11 4.25 -3.00
CA CYS A 102 -3.41 2.82 -2.90
C CYS A 102 -2.37 2.02 -3.68
N LYS A 103 -1.71 1.09 -3.00
CA LYS A 103 -0.69 0.22 -3.59
C LYS A 103 -1.25 -1.11 -4.08
N SER A 104 -2.55 -1.18 -4.37
CA SER A 104 -3.14 -2.45 -4.76
C SER A 104 -2.76 -2.84 -6.18
N GLY A 105 -2.37 -4.10 -6.34
CA GLY A 105 -2.10 -4.71 -7.64
C GLY A 105 -3.31 -5.47 -8.17
N VAL A 106 -3.23 -5.91 -9.44
CA VAL A 106 -4.31 -6.63 -10.13
C VAL A 106 -4.88 -7.79 -9.30
N HIS A 107 -4.04 -8.60 -8.64
CA HIS A 107 -4.45 -9.73 -7.81
C HIS A 107 -5.41 -9.32 -6.67
N GLN A 108 -5.42 -8.05 -6.26
CA GLN A 108 -6.27 -7.50 -5.20
C GLN A 108 -7.61 -6.93 -5.69
N TRP A 109 -8.03 -7.16 -6.93
CA TRP A 109 -9.25 -6.57 -7.49
C TRP A 109 -10.36 -7.58 -7.72
N VAL A 110 -11.37 -7.61 -6.86
CA VAL A 110 -12.45 -8.61 -6.96
C VAL A 110 -13.63 -8.10 -7.79
N TYR A 111 -14.47 -9.03 -8.26
CA TYR A 111 -15.76 -8.65 -8.85
C TYR A 111 -16.67 -8.04 -7.77
N PRO A 112 -17.51 -7.05 -8.09
CA PRO A 112 -18.44 -6.45 -7.14
C PRO A 112 -19.42 -7.44 -6.51
N SER A 113 -19.72 -8.55 -7.19
CA SER A 113 -20.60 -9.62 -6.69
C SER A 113 -19.97 -10.48 -5.59
N TYR A 114 -18.66 -10.39 -5.42
CA TYR A 114 -17.91 -11.08 -4.37
C TYR A 114 -17.09 -10.06 -3.57
N PRO A 115 -17.75 -9.08 -2.93
CA PRO A 115 -17.05 -8.13 -2.10
C PRO A 115 -16.41 -8.86 -0.92
N LEU A 116 -15.33 -8.29 -0.40
CA LEU A 116 -14.73 -8.80 0.83
C LEU A 116 -15.76 -8.83 1.96
N LEU A 117 -15.69 -9.88 2.78
CA LEU A 117 -16.44 -9.93 4.02
C LEU A 117 -15.99 -8.75 4.90
N SER A 118 -16.93 -8.03 5.48
CA SER A 118 -16.60 -7.02 6.49
C SER A 118 -15.90 -7.69 7.67
N GLU A 119 -15.09 -6.95 8.43
CA GLU A 119 -14.43 -7.47 9.64
C GLU A 119 -15.46 -8.04 10.63
N THR A 120 -16.60 -7.35 10.82
CA THR A 120 -17.71 -7.85 11.63
C THR A 120 -18.25 -9.17 11.10
N THR A 121 -18.46 -9.27 9.78
CA THR A 121 -18.91 -10.52 9.17
C THR A 121 -17.88 -11.62 9.36
N TYR A 122 -16.59 -11.35 9.14
CA TYR A 122 -15.52 -12.33 9.33
C TYR A 122 -15.47 -12.85 10.77
N GLU A 123 -15.55 -11.97 11.77
CA GLU A 123 -15.61 -12.34 13.19
C GLU A 123 -16.84 -13.18 13.51
N ASP A 124 -18.02 -12.80 13.00
CA ASP A 124 -19.25 -13.60 13.18
C ASP A 124 -19.10 -15.02 12.61
N TRP A 125 -18.50 -15.16 11.43
CA TRP A 125 -18.18 -16.47 10.84
C TRP A 125 -17.16 -17.23 11.68
N TRP A 126 -16.12 -16.56 12.17
CA TRP A 126 -15.09 -17.19 13.00
C TRP A 126 -15.65 -17.68 14.34
N HIS A 127 -16.52 -16.90 14.98
CA HIS A 127 -17.24 -17.30 16.19
C HIS A 127 -18.23 -18.45 15.92
N ALA A 128 -18.95 -18.41 14.79
CA ALA A 128 -19.86 -19.49 14.41
C ALA A 128 -19.13 -20.81 14.14
N LEU A 129 -17.95 -20.75 13.53
CA LEU A 129 -17.10 -21.92 13.25
C LEU A 129 -16.31 -22.39 14.49
N GLY A 130 -15.98 -21.47 15.40
CA GLY A 130 -15.14 -21.72 16.59
C GLY A 130 -15.90 -21.99 17.89
N SER A 131 -17.22 -21.88 17.92
CA SER A 131 -18.02 -22.21 19.11
C SER A 131 -18.41 -23.70 19.17
N GLY A 132 -17.45 -24.57 18.83
CA GLY A 132 -17.58 -26.03 18.79
C GLY A 132 -16.74 -26.76 19.82
N ASP A 133 -16.25 -26.12 20.88
CA ASP A 133 -15.58 -26.82 21.98
C ASP A 133 -16.47 -26.89 23.22
N GLY A 134 -17.28 -27.95 23.22
CA GLY A 134 -18.08 -28.41 24.35
C GLY A 134 -18.07 -29.94 24.42
N ALA A 135 -16.88 -30.51 24.64
CA ALA A 135 -16.64 -31.81 25.29
C ALA A 135 -17.63 -32.97 25.00
N GLU A 136 -17.31 -33.84 24.05
CA GLU A 136 -17.80 -35.22 24.10
C GLU A 136 -16.73 -36.23 23.66
N GLY A 137 -16.18 -36.92 24.67
CA GLY A 137 -15.73 -38.31 24.58
C GLY A 137 -14.53 -38.60 23.67
N ALA A 138 -13.36 -38.70 24.28
CA ALA A 138 -12.24 -39.45 23.73
C ALA A 138 -12.69 -40.83 23.22
N ASN A 139 -12.45 -41.11 21.93
CA ASN A 139 -12.15 -42.44 21.42
C ASN A 139 -11.36 -42.29 20.12
N GLY A 140 -10.07 -42.63 20.18
CA GLY A 140 -9.17 -42.57 19.04
C GLY A 140 -9.63 -43.50 17.91
N ALA A 141 -9.92 -42.92 16.76
CA ALA A 141 -10.04 -43.64 15.50
C ALA A 141 -8.78 -43.37 14.67
N SER A 142 -7.92 -44.38 14.64
CA SER A 142 -6.77 -44.50 13.75
C SER A 142 -7.18 -44.33 12.29
N CYS A 143 -6.44 -43.52 11.51
CA CYS A 143 -6.63 -43.38 10.06
C CYS A 143 -6.27 -44.70 9.34
N PRO A 144 -7.17 -45.32 8.55
CA PRO A 144 -6.81 -46.44 7.70
C PRO A 144 -6.43 -45.96 6.29
N GLY A 145 -5.31 -46.48 5.78
CA GLY A 145 -5.13 -46.70 4.34
C GLY A 145 -4.22 -45.72 3.61
N GLN A 146 -2.92 -46.02 3.57
CA GLN A 146 -2.10 -45.81 2.37
C GLN A 146 -1.95 -47.16 1.67
N ILE A 147 -2.31 -47.21 0.39
CA ILE A 147 -1.80 -48.19 -0.59
C ILE A 147 -1.35 -47.38 -1.79
#